data_AF-A0A1V6DEK0-F1
#
_entry.id   AF-A0A1V6DEK0-F1
#
_cell.length_a   1.000
_cell.length_b   1.000
_cell.length_c   1.000
_cell.angle_alpha   90.00
_cell.angle_beta   90.00
_cell.angle_gamma   90.00
#
_symmetry.space_group_name_H-M   'P 1'
#
loop_
_entity.id
_entity.type
_entity.pdbx_description
1 polymer ?
#
loop_
_entity_poly.entity_id
_entity_poly.type
_entity_poly.pdbx_seq_one_letter_code
_entity_poly.pdbx_strand_id
1 'polypeptide(L)'
;MFNKRLSVVSIIFYILAGLLLIFAVWSAVNSFKYISNLVNMGQVIVKDSLFDIVNFHINSFGQYIVYAALLFGIGWIVDIFADVEIESYEFTDEELEALDDLLEDELEEEEEEEETEEETKIE
;
A
#
# COMPACT_ATOMS: atom_id res chain seq x y z
N MET A 1 -21.03 -3.20 -20.35
CA MET A 1 -21.39 -3.51 -18.95
C MET A 1 -20.06 -3.76 -18.25
N PHE A 2 -19.55 -2.79 -17.49
CA PHE A 2 -18.21 -2.88 -16.88
C PHE A 2 -18.24 -3.89 -15.73
N ASN A 3 -17.90 -5.15 -15.99
CA ASN A 3 -17.62 -6.14 -14.94
C ASN A 3 -16.21 -5.91 -14.41
N LYS A 4 -15.99 -4.75 -13.79
CA LYS A 4 -14.75 -4.45 -13.07
C LYS A 4 -14.76 -5.30 -11.80
N ARG A 5 -13.85 -6.28 -11.71
CA ARG A 5 -13.75 -7.11 -10.51
C ARG A 5 -12.99 -6.31 -9.47
N LEU A 6 -13.72 -5.59 -8.62
CA LEU A 6 -13.13 -4.92 -7.47
C LEU A 6 -12.32 -5.93 -6.67
N SER A 7 -11.05 -5.63 -6.44
CA SER A 7 -10.20 -6.48 -5.61
C SER A 7 -10.81 -6.59 -4.21
N VAL A 8 -10.92 -7.81 -3.69
CA VAL A 8 -11.43 -8.08 -2.33
C VAL A 8 -10.66 -7.24 -1.30
N VAL A 9 -9.36 -7.04 -1.55
CA VAL A 9 -8.48 -6.23 -0.70
C VAL A 9 -8.91 -4.76 -0.72
N SER A 10 -9.23 -4.19 -1.90
CA SER A 10 -9.73 -2.81 -2.01
C SER A 10 -11.05 -2.63 -1.26
N ILE A 11 -11.95 -3.61 -1.32
CA ILE A 11 -13.24 -3.54 -0.60
C ILE A 11 -13.02 -3.47 0.91
N ILE A 12 -12.09 -4.26 1.45
CA ILE A 12 -11.75 -4.24 2.87
C ILE A 12 -11.24 -2.84 3.28
N PHE A 13 -10.35 -2.24 2.49
CA PHE A 13 -9.84 -0.90 2.73
C PHE A 13 -10.95 0.16 2.75
N TYR A 14 -11.91 0.08 1.83
CA TYR A 14 -13.06 0.99 1.81
C TYR A 14 -13.99 0.82 3.02
N ILE A 15 -14.25 -0.43 3.44
CA ILE A 15 -15.06 -0.68 4.64
C ILE A 15 -14.37 -0.09 5.88
N LEU A 16 -13.07 -0.31 6.03
CA LEU A 16 -12.30 0.25 7.14
C LEU A 16 -12.29 1.78 7.12
N ALA A 17 -12.12 2.39 5.94
CA ALA A 17 -12.22 3.85 5.79
C ALA A 17 -13.60 4.37 6.21
N GLY A 18 -14.68 3.70 5.79
CA GLY A 18 -16.04 4.04 6.18
C GLY A 18 -16.29 3.93 7.69
N LEU A 19 -15.80 2.85 8.32
CA LEU A 19 -15.88 2.67 9.77
C LEU A 19 -15.14 3.78 10.54
N LEU A 20 -13.93 4.15 10.08
CA LEU A 20 -13.18 5.25 10.67
C LEU A 20 -13.88 6.59 10.52
N LEU A 21 -14.55 6.86 9.40
CA LEU A 21 -15.36 8.08 9.25
C LEU A 21 -16.54 8.12 10.21
N ILE A 22 -17.25 7.00 10.40
CA ILE A 22 -18.32 6.91 11.40
C ILE A 22 -17.76 7.20 12.80
N PHE A 23 -16.61 6.62 13.12
CA PHE A 23 -15.95 6.87 14.39
C PHE A 23 -15.46 8.31 14.56
N ALA A 24 -14.95 8.92 13.49
CA ALA A 24 -14.55 10.33 13.46
C ALA A 24 -15.74 11.25 13.76
N VAL A 25 -16.89 11.01 13.15
CA VAL A 25 -18.12 11.79 13.41
C VAL A 25 -18.55 11.65 14.86
N TRP A 26 -18.59 10.43 15.38
CA TRP A 26 -18.93 10.19 16.78
C TRP A 26 -17.96 10.88 17.75
N SER A 27 -16.65 10.78 17.49
CA SER A 27 -15.61 11.42 18.29
C SER A 27 -15.70 12.94 18.21
N ALA A 28 -15.97 13.51 17.02
CA ALA A 28 -16.15 14.93 16.83
C ALA A 28 -17.30 15.46 17.70
N VAL A 29 -18.48 14.81 17.63
CA VAL A 29 -19.65 15.19 18.44
C VAL A 29 -19.32 15.15 19.94
N ASN A 30 -18.63 14.11 20.41
CA ASN A 30 -18.25 14.02 21.83
C ASN A 30 -17.22 15.07 22.22
N SER A 31 -16.25 15.37 21.37
CA SER A 31 -15.24 16.40 21.65
C SER A 31 -15.87 17.79 21.82
N PHE A 32 -16.84 18.15 20.98
CA PHE A 32 -17.57 19.42 21.11
C PHE A 32 -18.42 19.47 22.38
N LYS A 33 -19.11 18.38 22.71
CA LYS A 33 -19.86 18.28 23.97
C LYS A 33 -18.95 18.45 25.19
N TYR A 34 -17.77 17.81 25.16
CA TYR A 34 -16.81 17.88 26.25
C TYR A 34 -16.32 19.32 26.49
N ILE A 35 -15.83 20.00 25.46
CA ILE A 35 -15.37 21.39 25.57
C ILE A 35 -16.52 22.32 25.98
N SER A 36 -17.71 22.15 25.40
CA SER A 36 -18.89 22.94 25.77
C SER A 36 -19.22 22.83 27.26
N ASN A 37 -19.17 21.61 27.81
CA ASN A 37 -19.39 21.39 29.24
C ASN A 37 -18.33 22.09 30.10
N LEU A 38 -17.05 22.02 29.72
CA LEU A 38 -15.98 22.69 30.45
C LEU A 38 -16.12 24.22 30.46
N VAL A 39 -16.55 24.80 29.33
CA VAL A 39 -16.85 26.24 29.22
C VAL A 39 -18.04 26.61 30.11
N ASN A 40 -19.12 25.82 30.09
CA ASN A 40 -20.29 26.07 30.93
C ASN A 40 -20.00 25.98 32.43
N MET A 41 -19.03 25.14 32.82
CA MET A 41 -18.56 25.02 34.20
C MET A 41 -17.58 26.15 34.60
N GLY A 42 -17.23 27.05 33.69
CA GLY A 42 -16.24 28.10 33.92
C GLY A 42 -14.81 27.60 34.05
N GLN A 43 -14.53 26.34 33.68
CA GLN A 43 -13.20 25.73 33.76
C GLN A 43 -12.31 26.11 32.57
N VAL A 44 -12.91 26.54 31.45
CA VAL A 44 -12.20 26.91 30.23
C VAL A 44 -12.71 28.27 29.75
N ILE A 45 -11.79 29.24 29.60
CA ILE A 45 -12.08 30.55 29.02
C ILE A 45 -11.68 30.49 27.54
N VAL A 46 -12.68 30.45 26.66
CA VAL A 46 -12.49 30.23 25.21
C VAL A 46 -11.41 31.11 24.60
N LYS A 47 -11.37 32.39 24.98
CA LYS A 47 -10.43 33.38 24.44
C LYS A 47 -8.96 33.08 24.77
N ASP A 48 -8.70 32.50 25.93
CA ASP A 48 -7.34 32.29 26.44
C ASP A 48 -6.78 30.93 26.02
N SER A 49 -7.66 29.99 25.64
CA SER A 49 -7.31 28.60 25.35
C SER A 49 -7.70 28.14 23.94
N LEU A 50 -7.78 29.07 22.97
CA LEU A 50 -8.19 28.75 21.59
C LEU A 50 -7.33 27.64 20.96
N PHE A 51 -6.01 27.73 21.11
CA PHE A 51 -5.09 26.74 20.57
C PHE A 51 -5.31 25.35 21.18
N ASP A 52 -5.47 25.27 22.50
CA ASP A 52 -5.68 24.01 23.20
C ASP A 52 -7.01 23.37 22.82
N ILE A 53 -8.07 24.17 22.65
CA ILE A 53 -9.39 23.69 22.19
C ILE A 53 -9.27 23.10 20.78
N VAL A 54 -8.60 23.81 19.86
CA VAL A 54 -8.41 23.32 18.49
C VAL A 54 -7.57 22.04 18.48
N ASN A 55 -6.46 22.02 19.21
CA ASN A 55 -5.60 20.84 19.31
C ASN A 55 -6.34 19.64 19.93
N PHE A 56 -7.20 19.88 20.93
CA PHE A 56 -8.05 18.83 21.49
C PHE A 56 -9.00 18.24 20.44
N HIS A 57 -9.64 19.06 19.62
CA HIS A 57 -10.50 18.59 18.52
C HIS A 57 -9.71 17.78 17.48
N ILE A 58 -8.54 18.27 17.06
CA ILE A 58 -7.66 17.57 16.11
C ILE A 58 -7.23 16.21 16.67
N ASN A 59 -6.82 16.14 17.94
CA ASN A 59 -6.44 14.86 18.56
C ASN A 59 -7.63 13.94 18.80
N SER A 60 -8.83 14.50 19.00
CA SER A 60 -10.04 13.72 19.22
C SER A 60 -10.49 12.98 17.98
N PHE A 61 -10.52 13.63 16.81
CA PHE A 61 -11.07 13.01 15.59
C PHE A 61 -10.21 13.15 14.33
N GLY A 62 -9.24 14.06 14.33
CA GLY A 62 -8.43 14.38 13.15
C GLY A 62 -7.63 13.18 12.64
N GLN A 63 -7.03 12.39 13.54
CA GLN A 63 -6.31 11.18 13.15
C GLN A 63 -7.20 10.17 12.40
N TYR A 64 -8.47 10.02 12.80
CA TYR A 64 -9.39 9.09 12.14
C TYR A 64 -9.76 9.55 10.73
N ILE A 65 -9.86 10.86 10.52
CA ILE A 65 -10.06 11.44 9.18
C ILE A 65 -8.84 11.16 8.29
N VAL A 66 -7.63 11.40 8.80
CA VAL A 66 -6.39 11.15 8.06
C VAL A 66 -6.27 9.67 7.69
N TYR A 67 -6.48 8.76 8.65
CA TYR A 67 -6.43 7.33 8.40
C TYR A 67 -7.51 6.87 7.43
N ALA A 68 -8.74 7.39 7.52
CA ALA A 68 -9.79 7.09 6.56
C ALA A 68 -9.40 7.53 5.14
N ALA A 69 -8.83 8.72 4.99
CA ALA A 69 -8.37 9.23 3.70
C ALA A 69 -7.23 8.38 3.12
N LEU A 70 -6.27 7.97 3.95
CA LEU A 70 -5.18 7.08 3.53
C LEU A 70 -5.70 5.70 3.11
N LEU A 71 -6.57 5.07 3.90
CA LEU A 71 -7.15 3.77 3.55
C LEU A 71 -7.99 3.84 2.28
N PHE A 72 -8.77 4.91 2.11
CA PHE A 72 -9.52 5.13 0.88
C PHE A 72 -8.59 5.30 -0.32
N GLY A 73 -7.53 6.10 -0.18
CA GLY A 73 -6.51 6.28 -1.21
C GLY A 73 -5.82 4.97 -1.59
N ILE A 74 -5.40 4.18 -0.60
CA ILE A 74 -4.78 2.85 -0.84
C ILE A 74 -5.78 1.91 -1.50
N GLY A 75 -7.03 1.85 -1.04
CA GLY A 75 -8.08 1.07 -1.67
C GLY A 75 -8.22 1.42 -3.15
N TRP A 76 -8.25 2.70 -3.47
CA TRP A 76 -8.32 3.18 -4.87
C TRP A 76 -7.09 2.77 -5.67
N ILE A 77 -5.89 2.96 -5.13
CA ILE A 77 -4.65 2.53 -5.79
C ILE A 77 -4.70 1.03 -6.10
N VAL A 78 -5.07 0.19 -5.12
CA VAL A 78 -5.21 -1.26 -5.29
C VAL A 78 -6.24 -1.61 -6.37
N ASP A 79 -7.37 -0.90 -6.42
CA ASP A 79 -8.40 -1.12 -7.43
C ASP A 79 -7.94 -0.76 -8.86
N ILE A 80 -7.06 0.25 -8.99
CA ILE A 80 -6.45 0.60 -10.28
C ILE A 80 -5.50 -0.51 -10.75
N PHE A 81 -4.65 -1.02 -9.86
CA PHE A 81 -3.66 -2.04 -10.21
C PHE A 81 -4.26 -3.45 -10.35
N ALA A 82 -5.36 -3.75 -9.68
CA ALA A 82 -6.03 -5.04 -9.80
C ALA A 82 -6.63 -5.31 -11.19
N ASP A 83 -6.87 -4.23 -11.96
CA ASP A 83 -7.36 -4.30 -13.34
C ASP A 83 -6.22 -4.36 -14.37
N VAL A 84 -4.96 -4.27 -13.93
CA VAL A 84 -3.81 -4.53 -14.79
C VAL A 84 -3.64 -6.04 -14.86
N GLU A 85 -4.09 -6.65 -15.96
CA GLU A 85 -3.57 -7.96 -16.36
C GLU A 85 -2.04 -7.80 -16.44
N ILE A 86 -1.34 -8.37 -15.47
CA ILE A 86 0.09 -8.60 -15.62
C ILE A 86 0.17 -9.54 -16.81
N GLU A 87 0.55 -9.03 -17.98
CA GLU A 87 1.06 -9.86 -19.07
C GLU A 87 2.20 -10.65 -18.46
N SER A 88 1.92 -11.88 -18.03
CA SER A 88 2.96 -12.86 -17.82
C SER A 88 3.59 -13.03 -19.18
N TYR A 89 4.83 -12.58 -19.33
CA TYR A 89 5.64 -12.91 -20.48
C TYR A 89 5.87 -14.42 -20.42
N GLU A 90 4.96 -15.18 -21.04
CA GLU A 90 5.21 -16.58 -21.36
C GLU A 90 6.23 -16.55 -22.49
N PHE A 91 7.43 -17.03 -22.19
CA PHE A 91 8.40 -17.32 -23.23
C PHE A 91 7.72 -18.24 -24.26
N THR A 92 7.80 -17.85 -25.53
CA THR A 92 7.34 -18.73 -26.61
C THR A 92 8.25 -19.96 -26.70
N ASP A 93 7.73 -21.07 -27.22
CA ASP A 93 8.52 -22.29 -27.43
C ASP A 93 9.81 -22.00 -28.24
N GLU A 94 9.72 -21.05 -29.18
CA GLU A 94 10.82 -20.59 -30.03
C GLU A 94 11.89 -19.79 -29.26
N GLU A 95 11.48 -18.99 -28.26
CA GLU A 95 12.42 -18.29 -27.37
C GLU A 95 13.05 -19.22 -26.32
N LEU A 96 12.36 -20.29 -25.92
CA LEU A 96 12.91 -21.33 -25.06
C LEU A 96 13.97 -22.16 -25.79
N GLU A 97 13.69 -22.53 -27.04
CA GLU A 97 14.63 -23.26 -27.90
C GLU A 97 15.90 -22.43 -28.14
N ALA A 98 15.76 -21.14 -28.44
CA ALA A 98 16.92 -20.25 -28.60
C ALA A 98 17.74 -20.03 -27.31
N LEU A 99 17.13 -20.20 -26.13
CA LEU A 99 17.85 -20.15 -24.85
C LEU A 99 18.58 -21.45 -24.55
N ASP A 100 18.01 -22.59 -24.95
CA ASP A 100 18.63 -23.92 -24.81
C ASP A 100 19.88 -24.02 -25.69
N ASP A 101 19.78 -23.58 -26.95
CA ASP A 101 20.91 -23.52 -27.88
C ASP A 101 22.06 -22.67 -27.34
N LEU A 102 21.75 -21.51 -26.74
CA LEU A 102 22.76 -20.61 -26.16
C LEU A 102 23.45 -21.22 -24.93
N LEU A 103 22.71 -22.00 -24.14
CA LEU A 103 23.23 -22.68 -22.95
C LEU A 103 24.11 -23.87 -23.32
N GLU A 104 23.76 -24.59 -24.39
CA GLU A 104 24.56 -25.69 -24.92
C GLU A 104 25.90 -25.16 -25.46
N ASP A 105 25.87 -24.05 -26.20
CA ASP A 105 27.08 -23.37 -26.69
C ASP A 105 27.99 -22.89 -25.53
N GLU A 106 27.43 -22.33 -24.44
CA GLU A 106 28.20 -21.85 -23.28
C GLU A 106 28.82 -23.00 -22.47
N LEU A 107 28.16 -24.16 -22.39
CA LEU A 107 28.69 -25.35 -21.74
C LEU A 107 29.83 -26.00 -22.53
N GLU A 108 29.73 -26.03 -23.85
CA GLU A 108 30.81 -26.53 -24.71
C GLU A 108 32.07 -25.64 -24.61
N GLU A 109 31.91 -24.32 -24.52
CA GLU A 109 33.02 -23.40 -24.30
C GLU A 109 33.67 -23.56 -22.91
N GLU A 110 32.90 -23.81 -21.84
CA GLU A 110 33.46 -24.10 -20.49
C GLU A 110 34.24 -25.44 -20.44
N GLU A 111 33.75 -26.49 -21.12
CA GLU A 111 34.44 -27.79 -21.17
C GLU A 111 35.78 -27.70 -21.92
N GLU A 112 35.86 -26.92 -23.01
CA GLU A 112 37.12 -26.69 -23.74
C GLU A 112 38.14 -25.89 -22.90
N GLU A 113 37.69 -24.92 -22.09
CA GLU A 113 38.58 -24.16 -21.21
C GLU A 113 39.14 -25.02 -20.06
N GLU A 114 38.34 -25.91 -19.45
CA GLU A 114 38.80 -26.83 -18.39
C GLU A 114 39.80 -27.88 -18.91
N GLU A 115 39.59 -28.43 -20.11
CA GLU A 115 40.51 -29.43 -20.71
C GLU A 115 41.89 -28.79 -21.01
N THR A 116 41.90 -27.53 -21.42
CA THR A 116 43.14 -26.78 -21.73
C THR A 116 43.93 -26.40 -20.46
N GLU A 117 43.24 -26.14 -19.33
CA GLU A 117 43.89 -25.90 -18.03
C GLU A 117 44.45 -27.17 -17.36
N GLU A 118 43.84 -28.35 -17.59
CA GLU A 118 44.41 -29.62 -17.11
C GLU A 118 45.67 -30.03 -17.87
N GLU A 119 45.74 -29.87 -19.19
CA GLU A 119 46.93 -30.23 -19.97
C GLU A 119 48.17 -29.38 -19.64
N THR A 120 48.00 -28.10 -19.32
CA THR A 120 49.12 -27.19 -18.98
C THR A 120 49.71 -27.42 -17.57
N LYS A 121 49.06 -28.23 -16.72
CA LYS A 121 49.55 -28.59 -15.38
C LYS A 121 50.46 -29.82 -15.35
N ILE A 122 50.57 -30.55 -16.46
CA ILE A 122 51.25 -31.85 -16.55
C ILE A 122 52.64 -31.74 -17.22
N GLU A 123 53.03 -30.56 -17.74
CA GLU A 123 54.36 -30.30 -18.32
C GLU A 123 55.43 -29.81 -17.32
#